data_AF-A0A968IAB6-F1
#
_entry.id   AF-A0A968IAB6-F1
#
_cell.length_a   1.000
_cell.length_b   1.000
_cell.length_c   1.000
_cell.angle_alpha   90.00
_cell.angle_beta   90.00
_cell.angle_gamma   90.00
#
_symmetry.space_group_name_H-M   'P 1'
#
loop_
_entity.id
_entity.type
_entity.pdbx_description
1 polymer ?
#
loop_
_entity_poly.entity_id
_entity_poly.type
_entity_poly.pdbx_seq_one_letter_code
_entity_poly.pdbx_strand_id
1 'polypeptide(L)'
;MLNPHDWTTLQAHFETLETEPVDALNAAGWLQRWSDLERALYEAFSRAYRAKQEDTTSQSAEDAYLNLVENVVPHVKVAQNRLEQKLAALPESALPEDALELLKRTRASLEIFREANVALETELSKLGVEYDKIVGDFSIDLNGEELTLYGALAKLQEPDRDVRETVYRALVNRWRQDREKLEALFMQMLRLRRQVAENAGFADYRAFIWKAKARFDYTPEDCLTLHDSILEHIVPVLRSEMDTHRASLGLEALKPWDVDVDSANRVPLKPFSSIHELEAICRDVFAKLDLTLARCSARSCRATWTSSRARARDPAGTAIFTRRAARPTSS
;
A
#
# COMPACT_ATOMS: atom_id res chain seq x y z
N MET A 1 -4.45 -23.75 18.99
CA MET A 1 -4.28 -23.48 17.55
C MET A 1 -4.02 -22.00 17.41
N LEU A 2 -2.95 -21.58 16.71
CA LEU A 2 -2.61 -20.16 16.55
C LEU A 2 -3.71 -19.44 15.76
N ASN A 3 -4.37 -18.45 16.34
CA ASN A 3 -5.35 -17.62 15.65
C ASN A 3 -4.82 -16.17 15.56
N PRO A 4 -4.32 -15.72 14.39
CA PRO A 4 -3.75 -14.38 14.26
C PRO A 4 -4.76 -13.25 14.39
N HIS A 5 -6.06 -13.54 14.48
CA HIS A 5 -7.13 -12.55 14.75
C HIS A 5 -7.45 -12.39 16.24
N ASP A 6 -6.78 -13.13 17.11
CA ASP A 6 -7.03 -13.12 18.55
C ASP A 6 -5.69 -13.04 19.30
N TRP A 7 -5.45 -11.89 19.94
CA TRP A 7 -4.26 -11.62 20.74
C TRP A 7 -4.01 -12.69 21.80
N THR A 8 -5.05 -13.22 22.44
CA THR A 8 -4.89 -14.20 23.53
C THR A 8 -4.19 -15.47 23.07
N THR A 9 -4.37 -15.85 21.80
CA THR A 9 -3.71 -17.02 21.21
C THR A 9 -2.26 -16.74 20.78
N LEU A 10 -1.91 -15.47 20.57
CA LEU A 10 -0.58 -15.00 20.17
C LEU A 10 0.31 -14.71 21.38
N GLN A 11 -0.30 -14.23 22.48
CA GLN A 11 0.37 -13.75 23.67
C GLN A 11 1.39 -14.76 24.21
N ALA A 12 0.99 -16.01 24.41
CA ALA A 12 1.88 -17.05 24.94
C ALA A 12 3.11 -17.31 24.05
N HIS A 13 2.98 -17.13 22.72
CA HIS A 13 4.10 -17.27 21.79
C HIS A 13 5.08 -16.10 21.90
N PHE A 14 4.57 -14.87 22.01
CA PHE A 14 5.41 -13.69 22.28
C PHE A 14 6.11 -13.78 23.63
N GLU A 15 5.40 -14.18 24.69
CA GLU A 15 5.96 -14.35 26.04
C GLU A 15 7.05 -15.43 26.08
N THR A 16 6.87 -16.52 25.34
CA THR A 16 7.92 -17.55 25.20
C THR A 16 9.17 -16.97 24.56
N LEU A 17 9.03 -16.24 23.44
CA LEU A 17 10.16 -15.59 22.77
C LEU A 17 10.82 -14.52 23.65
N GLU A 18 10.04 -13.81 24.45
CA GLU A 18 10.52 -12.77 25.38
C GLU A 18 11.33 -13.37 26.53
N THR A 19 10.90 -14.50 27.10
CA THR A 19 11.50 -15.09 28.31
C THR A 19 12.62 -16.10 28.06
N GLU A 20 12.66 -16.74 26.88
CA GLU A 20 13.71 -17.72 26.54
C GLU A 20 15.12 -17.10 26.53
N PRO A 21 16.13 -17.63 27.24
CA PRO A 21 17.49 -17.14 27.12
C PRO A 21 18.03 -17.29 25.69
N VAL A 22 18.63 -16.22 25.14
CA VAL A 22 19.18 -16.23 23.77
C VAL A 22 20.69 -16.05 23.79
N ASP A 23 21.39 -16.93 23.08
CA ASP A 23 22.84 -16.91 22.90
C ASP A 23 23.22 -17.24 21.45
N ALA A 24 24.52 -17.31 21.16
CA ALA A 24 25.01 -17.58 19.80
C ALA A 24 24.59 -18.94 19.24
N LEU A 25 24.24 -19.92 20.08
CA LEU A 25 23.87 -21.26 19.64
C LEU A 25 22.39 -21.33 19.22
N ASN A 26 21.52 -20.52 19.83
CA ASN A 26 20.07 -20.58 19.59
C ASN A 26 19.48 -19.33 18.89
N ALA A 27 20.24 -18.24 18.73
CA ALA A 27 19.77 -16.98 18.15
C ALA A 27 19.10 -17.15 16.78
N ALA A 28 19.69 -17.95 15.89
CA ALA A 28 19.10 -18.22 14.57
C ALA A 28 17.72 -18.91 14.67
N GLY A 29 17.58 -19.87 15.58
CA GLY A 29 16.32 -20.57 15.81
C GLY A 29 15.27 -19.67 16.47
N TRP A 30 15.70 -18.79 17.39
CA TRP A 30 14.84 -17.78 18.01
C TRP A 30 14.31 -16.77 16.98
N LEU A 31 15.20 -16.24 16.13
CA LEU A 31 14.83 -15.35 15.01
C LEU A 31 13.87 -16.03 14.02
N GLN A 32 14.09 -17.32 13.71
CA GLN A 32 13.20 -18.06 12.83
C GLN A 32 11.78 -18.21 13.41
N ARG A 33 11.67 -18.51 14.71
CA ARG A 33 10.36 -18.61 15.39
C ARG A 33 9.65 -17.26 15.46
N TRP A 34 10.39 -16.18 15.73
CA TRP A 34 9.83 -14.83 15.67
C TRP A 34 9.36 -14.51 14.24
N SER A 35 10.17 -14.79 13.22
CA SER A 35 9.80 -14.62 11.81
C SER A 35 8.55 -15.41 11.43
N ASP A 36 8.41 -16.66 11.87
CA ASP A 36 7.21 -17.48 11.57
C ASP A 36 5.94 -16.92 12.22
N LEU A 37 6.05 -16.34 13.42
CA LEU A 37 4.95 -15.64 14.08
C LEU A 37 4.55 -14.37 13.33
N GLU A 38 5.53 -13.54 12.95
CA GLU A 38 5.28 -12.34 12.14
C GLU A 38 4.67 -12.66 10.78
N ARG A 39 5.08 -13.77 10.15
CA ARG A 39 4.51 -14.23 8.89
C ARG A 39 3.03 -14.60 9.03
N ALA A 40 2.63 -15.24 10.13
CA ALA A 40 1.23 -15.57 10.39
C ALA A 40 0.38 -14.32 10.58
N LEU A 41 0.89 -13.34 11.33
CA LEU A 41 0.26 -12.03 11.54
C LEU A 41 0.13 -11.25 10.23
N TYR A 42 1.22 -11.17 9.46
CA TYR A 42 1.26 -10.48 8.18
C TYR A 42 0.29 -11.11 7.18
N GLU A 43 0.18 -12.44 7.12
CA GLU A 43 -0.79 -13.12 6.26
C GLU A 43 -2.24 -12.78 6.65
N ALA A 44 -2.57 -12.80 7.93
CA ALA A 44 -3.91 -12.47 8.41
C ALA A 44 -4.30 -11.03 8.09
N PHE A 45 -3.39 -10.09 8.38
CA PHE A 45 -3.56 -8.67 8.05
C PHE A 45 -3.71 -8.45 6.55
N SER A 46 -2.84 -9.08 5.75
CA SER A 46 -2.89 -9.01 4.28
C SER A 46 -4.20 -9.50 3.70
N ARG A 47 -4.74 -10.61 4.23
CA ARG A 47 -6.04 -11.15 3.81
C ARG A 47 -7.19 -10.24 4.18
N ALA A 48 -7.22 -9.72 5.41
CA ALA A 48 -8.25 -8.81 5.87
C ALA A 48 -8.22 -7.49 5.09
N TYR A 49 -7.02 -6.91 4.91
CA TYR A 49 -6.83 -5.70 4.11
C TYR A 49 -7.29 -5.90 2.67
N ARG A 50 -6.88 -7.01 2.02
CA ARG A 50 -7.31 -7.31 0.65
C ARG A 50 -8.83 -7.45 0.55
N ALA A 51 -9.46 -8.18 1.46
CA ALA A 51 -10.91 -8.36 1.47
C ALA A 51 -11.65 -7.01 1.63
N LYS A 52 -11.15 -6.12 2.49
CA LYS A 52 -11.69 -4.76 2.69
C LYS A 52 -11.54 -3.89 1.44
N GLN A 53 -10.41 -4.00 0.74
CA GLN A 53 -10.16 -3.27 -0.50
C GLN A 53 -11.00 -3.80 -1.67
N GLU A 54 -11.16 -5.12 -1.79
CA GLU A 54 -11.96 -5.74 -2.86
C GLU A 54 -13.45 -5.38 -2.79
N ASP A 55 -13.97 -5.08 -1.59
CA ASP A 55 -15.34 -4.61 -1.39
C ASP A 55 -15.44 -3.69 -0.17
N THR A 56 -15.34 -2.38 -0.41
CA THR A 56 -15.43 -1.34 0.63
C THR A 56 -16.82 -1.24 1.26
N THR A 57 -17.82 -1.95 0.74
CA THR A 57 -19.18 -2.02 1.30
C THR A 57 -19.41 -3.25 2.18
N SER A 58 -18.46 -4.19 2.22
CA SER A 58 -18.57 -5.41 3.02
C SER A 58 -18.27 -5.14 4.50
N GLN A 59 -19.33 -5.07 5.31
CA GLN A 59 -19.22 -4.91 6.77
C GLN A 59 -18.35 -6.02 7.39
N SER A 60 -18.51 -7.27 6.94
CA SER A 60 -17.72 -8.38 7.48
C SER A 60 -16.22 -8.28 7.21
N ALA A 61 -15.83 -7.74 6.06
CA ALA A 61 -14.42 -7.54 5.70
C ALA A 61 -13.83 -6.36 6.49
N GLU A 62 -14.62 -5.31 6.66
CA GLU A 62 -14.27 -4.18 7.51
C GLU A 62 -14.09 -4.61 8.98
N ASP A 63 -15.06 -5.30 9.56
CA ASP A 63 -15.01 -5.76 10.95
C ASP A 63 -13.79 -6.66 11.20
N ALA A 64 -13.45 -7.54 10.25
CA ALA A 64 -12.28 -8.40 10.34
C ALA A 64 -10.96 -7.59 10.32
N TYR A 65 -10.89 -6.53 9.51
CA TYR A 65 -9.73 -5.64 9.45
C TYR A 65 -9.64 -4.77 10.71
N LEU A 66 -10.74 -4.16 11.14
CA LEU A 66 -10.80 -3.32 12.33
C LEU A 66 -10.49 -4.11 13.59
N ASN A 67 -10.96 -5.36 13.71
CA ASN A 67 -10.58 -6.23 14.82
C ASN A 67 -9.06 -6.41 14.92
N LEU A 68 -8.36 -6.60 13.79
CA LEU A 68 -6.90 -6.67 13.80
C LEU A 68 -6.28 -5.34 14.24
N VAL A 69 -6.75 -4.22 13.68
CA VAL A 69 -6.22 -2.86 13.95
C VAL A 69 -6.45 -2.42 15.40
N GLU A 70 -7.57 -2.79 16.00
CA GLU A 70 -7.99 -2.33 17.32
C GLU A 70 -7.60 -3.31 18.43
N ASN A 71 -7.71 -4.62 18.18
CA ASN A 71 -7.62 -5.63 19.25
C ASN A 71 -6.36 -6.53 19.14
N VAL A 72 -5.61 -6.49 18.05
CA VAL A 72 -4.42 -7.35 17.87
C VAL A 72 -3.15 -6.54 17.68
N VAL A 73 -3.11 -5.68 16.66
CA VAL A 73 -1.93 -4.89 16.29
C VAL A 73 -1.37 -4.05 17.45
N PRO A 74 -2.19 -3.40 18.31
CA PRO A 74 -1.67 -2.64 19.43
C PRO A 74 -0.83 -3.48 20.39
N HIS A 75 -1.33 -4.66 20.76
CA HIS A 75 -0.63 -5.59 21.64
C HIS A 75 0.62 -6.18 20.97
N VAL A 76 0.50 -6.54 19.69
CA VAL A 76 1.62 -7.04 18.89
C VAL A 76 2.75 -6.01 18.83
N LYS A 77 2.46 -4.71 18.63
CA LYS A 77 3.48 -3.65 18.60
C LYS A 77 4.25 -3.54 19.91
N VAL A 78 3.55 -3.60 21.04
CA VAL A 78 4.19 -3.55 22.37
C VAL A 78 5.06 -4.79 22.60
N ALA A 79 4.56 -5.99 22.25
CA ALA A 79 5.31 -7.23 22.38
C ALA A 79 6.53 -7.28 21.43
N GLN A 80 6.36 -6.85 20.18
CA GLN A 80 7.46 -6.71 19.22
C GLN A 80 8.53 -5.76 19.74
N ASN A 81 8.16 -4.62 20.32
CA ASN A 81 9.15 -3.70 20.90
C ASN A 81 10.01 -4.37 21.99
N ARG A 82 9.44 -5.26 22.81
CA ARG A 82 10.21 -6.03 23.81
C ARG A 82 11.16 -7.02 23.16
N LEU A 83 10.72 -7.71 22.10
CA LEU A 83 11.59 -8.60 21.32
C LEU A 83 12.71 -7.83 20.60
N GLU A 84 12.41 -6.65 20.08
CA GLU A 84 13.37 -5.72 19.48
C GLU A 84 14.43 -5.26 20.50
N GLN A 85 14.01 -4.88 21.72
CA GLN A 85 14.93 -4.52 22.81
C GLN A 85 15.85 -5.69 23.14
N LYS A 86 15.30 -6.90 23.21
CA LYS A 86 16.06 -8.12 23.46
C LYS A 86 17.06 -8.41 22.35
N LEU A 87 16.65 -8.31 21.07
CA LEU A 87 17.54 -8.46 19.93
C LEU A 87 18.67 -7.41 19.96
N ALA A 88 18.34 -6.16 20.29
CA ALA A 88 19.32 -5.08 20.36
C ALA A 88 20.35 -5.24 21.48
N ALA A 89 20.02 -5.99 22.54
CA ALA A 89 20.92 -6.31 23.64
C ALA A 89 21.88 -7.48 23.36
N LEU A 90 21.64 -8.27 22.30
CA LEU A 90 22.52 -9.36 21.92
C LEU A 90 23.83 -8.84 21.31
N PRO A 91 24.98 -9.49 21.60
CA PRO A 91 26.23 -9.14 20.93
C PRO A 91 26.12 -9.52 19.45
N GLU A 92 26.65 -8.67 18.57
CA GLU A 92 26.61 -8.91 17.11
C GLU A 92 27.25 -10.25 16.72
N SER A 93 28.25 -10.71 17.48
CA SER A 93 28.89 -12.02 17.30
C SER A 93 27.98 -13.22 17.58
N ALA A 94 26.84 -13.03 18.27
CA ALA A 94 25.84 -14.07 18.49
C ALA A 94 24.79 -14.14 17.39
N LEU A 95 24.80 -13.18 16.44
CA LEU A 95 23.81 -13.10 15.38
C LEU A 95 24.36 -13.63 14.06
N PRO A 96 23.50 -14.26 13.23
CA PRO A 96 23.82 -14.52 11.83
C PRO A 96 24.19 -13.23 11.07
N GLU A 97 25.07 -13.33 10.08
CA GLU A 97 25.54 -12.17 9.30
C GLU A 97 24.39 -11.43 8.59
N ASP A 98 23.41 -12.17 8.08
CA ASP A 98 22.21 -11.62 7.44
C ASP A 98 21.24 -10.93 8.42
N ALA A 99 21.39 -11.15 9.72
CA ALA A 99 20.61 -10.48 10.77
C ALA A 99 21.17 -9.09 11.16
N LEU A 100 22.35 -8.69 10.68
CA LEU A 100 22.96 -7.41 11.04
C LEU A 100 22.19 -6.20 10.47
N GLU A 101 21.64 -6.32 9.26
CA GLU A 101 20.76 -5.28 8.69
C GLU A 101 19.43 -5.19 9.46
N LEU A 102 18.88 -6.34 9.89
CA LEU A 102 17.71 -6.37 10.77
C LEU A 102 18.01 -5.65 12.09
N LEU A 103 19.17 -5.90 12.70
CA LEU A 103 19.60 -5.25 13.94
C LEU A 103 19.71 -3.73 13.77
N LYS A 104 20.28 -3.25 12.65
CA LYS A 104 20.35 -1.81 12.35
C LYS A 104 18.96 -1.17 12.29
N ARG A 105 18.01 -1.80 11.60
CA ARG A 105 16.62 -1.34 11.51
C ARG A 105 15.92 -1.38 12.88
N THR A 106 16.18 -2.44 13.64
CA THR A 106 15.67 -2.62 15.01
C THR A 106 16.10 -1.47 15.91
N ARG A 107 17.39 -1.12 15.92
CA ARG A 107 17.91 0.01 16.70
C ARG A 107 17.20 1.33 16.32
N ALA A 108 17.00 1.59 15.04
CA ALA A 108 16.26 2.77 14.60
C ALA A 108 14.78 2.76 15.02
N SER A 109 14.12 1.59 14.99
CA SER A 109 12.74 1.39 15.48
C SER A 109 12.63 1.70 16.98
N LEU A 110 13.55 1.17 17.79
CA LEU A 110 13.59 1.41 19.25
C LEU A 110 13.73 2.89 19.60
N GLU A 111 14.53 3.64 18.84
CA GLU A 111 14.73 5.07 19.10
C GLU A 111 13.43 5.89 18.95
N ILE A 112 12.53 5.47 18.04
CA ILE A 112 11.29 6.18 17.74
C ILE A 112 10.05 5.60 18.41
N PHE A 113 10.12 4.36 18.92
CA PHE A 113 8.97 3.70 19.54
C PHE A 113 8.52 4.43 20.80
N ARG A 114 7.24 4.74 20.88
CA ARG A 114 6.59 5.28 22.09
C ARG A 114 5.27 4.56 22.26
N GLU A 115 5.05 3.94 23.42
CA GLU A 115 3.79 3.22 23.69
C GLU A 115 2.57 4.15 23.56
N ALA A 116 2.70 5.42 23.95
CA ALA A 116 1.68 6.45 23.76
C ALA A 116 1.26 6.67 22.28
N ASN A 117 2.12 6.33 21.31
CA ASN A 117 1.80 6.44 19.89
C ASN A 117 0.95 5.28 19.38
N VAL A 118 0.89 4.14 20.09
CA VAL A 118 0.17 2.96 19.62
C VAL A 118 -1.32 3.27 19.39
N ALA A 119 -1.98 3.94 20.34
CA ALA A 119 -3.37 4.35 20.19
C ALA A 119 -3.58 5.38 19.07
N LEU A 120 -2.64 6.32 18.90
CA LEU A 120 -2.72 7.33 17.83
C LEU A 120 -2.60 6.68 16.45
N GLU A 121 -1.75 5.66 16.32
CA GLU A 121 -1.58 4.90 15.09
C GLU A 121 -2.82 4.06 14.76
N THR A 122 -3.49 3.48 15.77
CA THR A 122 -4.79 2.81 15.59
C THR A 122 -5.85 3.79 15.08
N GLU A 123 -5.96 4.99 15.66
CA GLU A 123 -6.89 6.01 15.15
C GLU A 123 -6.53 6.48 13.74
N LEU A 124 -5.23 6.63 13.42
CA LEU A 124 -4.79 6.94 12.05
C LEU A 124 -5.20 5.84 11.04
N SER A 125 -5.13 4.57 11.43
CA SER A 125 -5.60 3.46 10.60
C SER A 125 -7.12 3.50 10.38
N LYS A 126 -7.90 3.83 11.39
CA LYS A 126 -9.37 3.98 11.30
C LYS A 126 -9.77 5.14 10.38
N LEU A 127 -9.12 6.29 10.52
CA LEU A 127 -9.32 7.43 9.60
C LEU A 127 -8.96 7.06 8.14
N GLY A 128 -7.97 6.18 7.93
CA GLY A 128 -7.69 5.62 6.61
C GLY A 128 -8.86 4.81 6.03
N VAL A 129 -9.51 3.98 6.85
CA VAL A 129 -10.71 3.23 6.45
C VAL A 129 -11.86 4.18 6.10
N GLU A 130 -12.06 5.25 6.87
CA GLU A 130 -13.08 6.27 6.56
C GLU A 130 -12.81 6.97 5.22
N TYR A 131 -11.54 7.30 4.93
CA TYR A 131 -11.16 7.87 3.64
C TYR A 131 -11.48 6.91 2.49
N ASP A 132 -11.12 5.63 2.63
CA ASP A 132 -11.35 4.61 1.60
C ASP A 132 -12.85 4.41 1.34
N LYS A 133 -13.69 4.50 2.37
CA LYS A 133 -15.16 4.48 2.21
C LYS A 133 -15.66 5.68 1.41
N ILE A 134 -15.24 6.89 1.77
CA ILE A 134 -15.68 8.11 1.08
C ILE A 134 -15.32 8.03 -0.40
N VAL A 135 -14.06 7.72 -0.73
CA VAL A 135 -13.59 7.64 -2.12
C VAL A 135 -14.15 6.44 -2.85
N GLY A 136 -14.31 5.30 -2.18
CA GLY A 136 -14.92 4.11 -2.75
C GLY A 136 -16.36 4.36 -3.21
N ASP A 137 -17.12 5.19 -2.49
CA ASP A 137 -18.49 5.57 -2.84
C ASP A 137 -18.58 6.61 -3.98
N PHE A 138 -17.49 6.91 -4.67
CA PHE A 138 -17.53 7.84 -5.80
C PHE A 138 -18.08 7.17 -7.04
N SER A 139 -19.24 7.65 -7.47
CA SER A 139 -19.80 7.41 -8.79
C SER A 139 -20.27 8.71 -9.44
N ILE A 140 -20.37 8.69 -10.77
CA ILE A 140 -20.98 9.73 -11.58
C ILE A 140 -22.02 9.10 -12.50
N ASP A 141 -23.07 9.84 -12.86
CA ASP A 141 -23.97 9.46 -13.96
C ASP A 141 -23.43 10.01 -15.27
N LEU A 142 -23.27 9.15 -16.27
CA LEU A 142 -22.97 9.53 -17.64
C LEU A 142 -24.06 8.97 -18.55
N ASN A 143 -25.02 9.82 -18.94
CA ASN A 143 -26.13 9.46 -19.83
C ASN A 143 -27.01 8.31 -19.28
N GLY A 144 -27.26 8.26 -17.97
CA GLY A 144 -28.02 7.20 -17.32
C GLY A 144 -27.23 5.93 -16.97
N GLU A 145 -25.92 5.90 -17.29
CA GLU A 145 -24.99 4.88 -16.81
C GLU A 145 -24.25 5.37 -15.57
N GLU A 146 -24.36 4.62 -14.47
CA GLU A 146 -23.57 4.89 -13.27
C GLU A 146 -22.13 4.36 -13.44
N LEU A 147 -21.16 5.28 -13.44
CA LEU A 147 -19.74 4.96 -13.54
C LEU A 147 -19.05 5.18 -12.20
N THR A 148 -18.28 4.19 -11.75
CA THR A 148 -17.33 4.36 -10.63
C THR A 148 -16.22 5.34 -11.02
N LEU A 149 -15.47 5.87 -10.04
CA LEU A 149 -14.32 6.76 -10.27
C LEU A 149 -13.38 6.26 -11.40
N TYR A 150 -13.00 4.98 -11.38
CA TYR A 150 -12.10 4.40 -12.39
C TYR A 150 -12.78 4.19 -13.74
N GLY A 151 -14.05 3.80 -13.75
CA GLY A 151 -14.84 3.72 -14.98
C GLY A 151 -14.93 5.08 -15.66
N ALA A 152 -15.11 6.14 -14.87
CA ALA A 152 -15.11 7.52 -15.35
C ALA A 152 -13.72 7.98 -15.83
N LEU A 153 -12.65 7.73 -15.08
CA LEU A 153 -11.28 8.08 -15.51
C LEU A 153 -10.92 7.43 -16.86
N ALA A 154 -11.34 6.18 -17.10
CA ALA A 154 -11.12 5.52 -18.40
C ALA A 154 -11.80 6.25 -19.57
N LYS A 155 -12.91 6.98 -19.32
CA LYS A 155 -13.59 7.79 -20.33
C LYS A 155 -12.84 9.05 -20.72
N LEU A 156 -11.83 9.47 -19.96
CA LEU A 156 -10.94 10.58 -20.33
C LEU A 156 -10.00 10.24 -21.49
N GLN A 157 -9.95 8.98 -21.93
CA GLN A 157 -9.16 8.56 -23.09
C GLN A 157 -10.01 8.48 -24.38
N GLU A 158 -11.33 8.68 -24.29
CA GLU A 158 -12.22 8.57 -25.46
C GLU A 158 -11.92 9.68 -26.50
N PRO A 159 -11.99 9.38 -27.81
CA PRO A 159 -11.74 10.36 -28.87
C PRO A 159 -12.68 11.58 -28.83
N ASP A 160 -13.93 11.38 -28.40
CA ASP A 160 -14.93 12.44 -28.30
C ASP A 160 -14.61 13.40 -27.15
N ARG A 161 -14.29 14.64 -27.50
CA ARG A 161 -13.91 15.68 -26.55
C ARG A 161 -15.04 16.09 -25.61
N ASP A 162 -16.29 16.07 -26.06
CA ASP A 162 -17.43 16.47 -25.25
C ASP A 162 -17.71 15.43 -24.15
N VAL A 163 -17.48 14.15 -24.47
CA VAL A 163 -17.51 13.06 -23.47
C VAL A 163 -16.44 13.30 -22.42
N ARG A 164 -15.19 13.56 -22.82
CA ARG A 164 -14.09 13.81 -21.88
C ARG A 164 -14.36 15.03 -20.99
N GLU A 165 -14.84 16.13 -21.56
CA GLU A 165 -15.17 17.34 -20.80
C GLU A 165 -16.28 17.09 -19.78
N THR A 166 -17.37 16.42 -20.22
CA THR A 166 -18.51 16.09 -19.36
C THR A 166 -18.07 15.23 -18.18
N VAL A 167 -17.30 14.17 -18.45
CA VAL A 167 -16.75 13.26 -17.44
C VAL A 167 -15.84 13.99 -16.47
N TYR A 168 -14.89 14.80 -16.96
CA TYR A 168 -13.96 15.53 -16.12
C TYR A 168 -14.70 16.48 -15.16
N ARG A 169 -15.69 17.23 -15.68
CA ARG A 169 -16.49 18.15 -14.85
C ARG A 169 -17.33 17.39 -13.83
N ALA A 170 -17.92 16.26 -14.21
CA ALA A 170 -18.68 15.40 -13.29
C ALA A 170 -17.79 14.87 -12.16
N LEU A 171 -16.57 14.39 -12.48
CA LEU A 171 -15.57 13.96 -11.50
C LEU A 171 -15.21 15.09 -10.54
N VAL A 172 -14.84 16.26 -11.05
CA VAL A 172 -14.50 17.43 -10.21
C VAL A 172 -15.67 17.82 -9.31
N ASN A 173 -16.90 17.80 -9.82
CA ASN A 173 -18.09 18.08 -9.02
C ASN A 173 -18.32 17.02 -7.93
N ARG A 174 -18.10 15.75 -8.23
CA ARG A 174 -18.20 14.66 -7.26
C ARG A 174 -17.19 14.83 -6.12
N TRP A 175 -15.93 15.14 -6.43
CA TRP A 175 -14.91 15.48 -5.42
C TRP A 175 -15.34 16.68 -4.57
N ARG A 176 -15.94 17.71 -5.17
CA ARG A 176 -16.42 18.91 -4.46
C ARG A 176 -17.54 18.60 -3.46
N GLN A 177 -18.40 17.63 -3.73
CA GLN A 177 -19.51 17.26 -2.84
C GLN A 177 -19.03 16.73 -1.47
N ASP A 178 -17.92 15.98 -1.44
CA ASP A 178 -17.34 15.44 -0.20
C ASP A 178 -16.10 16.23 0.29
N ARG A 179 -15.81 17.39 -0.31
CA ARG A 179 -14.64 18.22 0.02
C ARG A 179 -14.53 18.48 1.53
N GLU A 180 -15.61 18.94 2.16
CA GLU A 180 -15.58 19.30 3.59
C GLU A 180 -15.29 18.09 4.49
N LYS A 181 -15.81 16.92 4.13
CA LYS A 181 -15.54 15.66 4.86
C LYS A 181 -14.07 15.26 4.71
N LEU A 182 -13.56 15.29 3.48
CA LEU A 182 -12.16 14.95 3.17
C LEU A 182 -11.18 15.92 3.84
N GLU A 183 -11.48 17.22 3.84
CA GLU A 183 -10.68 18.25 4.53
C GLU A 183 -10.70 18.02 6.05
N ALA A 184 -11.86 17.78 6.64
CA ALA A 184 -11.97 17.49 8.07
C ALA A 184 -11.18 16.24 8.47
N LEU A 185 -11.29 15.16 7.67
CA LEU A 185 -10.54 13.92 7.88
C LEU A 185 -9.03 14.16 7.78
N PHE A 186 -8.57 14.88 6.77
CA PHE A 186 -7.16 15.24 6.63
C PHE A 186 -6.64 16.05 7.83
N MET A 187 -7.43 17.01 8.33
CA MET A 187 -7.06 17.80 9.49
C MET A 187 -6.96 16.97 10.77
N GLN A 188 -7.81 15.96 10.95
CA GLN A 188 -7.68 15.01 12.06
C GLN A 188 -6.39 14.19 11.95
N MET A 189 -6.13 13.61 10.77
CA MET A 189 -4.89 12.84 10.52
C MET A 189 -3.65 13.70 10.75
N LEU A 190 -3.67 14.97 10.30
CA LEU A 190 -2.56 15.90 10.48
C LEU A 190 -2.27 16.16 11.97
N ARG A 191 -3.31 16.39 12.79
CA ARG A 191 -3.15 16.58 14.24
C ARG A 191 -2.55 15.35 14.91
N LEU A 192 -3.07 14.16 14.62
CA LEU A 192 -2.55 12.91 15.18
C LEU A 192 -1.10 12.65 14.76
N ARG A 193 -0.75 12.89 13.49
CA ARG A 193 0.63 12.76 13.00
C ARG A 193 1.59 13.72 13.70
N ARG A 194 1.17 14.97 13.96
CA ARG A 194 1.99 15.91 14.75
C ARG A 194 2.22 15.40 16.17
N GLN A 195 1.16 14.91 16.82
CA GLN A 195 1.29 14.31 18.16
C GLN A 195 2.22 13.09 18.18
N VAL A 196 2.14 12.21 17.18
CA VAL A 196 3.03 11.05 17.05
C VAL A 196 4.50 11.49 16.98
N ALA A 197 4.80 12.53 16.21
CA ALA A 197 6.14 13.08 16.08
C ALA A 197 6.63 13.74 17.38
N GLU A 198 5.77 14.55 18.01
CA GLU A 198 6.05 15.24 19.27
C GLU A 198 6.36 14.24 20.40
N ASN A 199 5.55 13.18 20.53
CA ASN A 199 5.78 12.12 21.52
C ASN A 199 7.13 11.42 21.33
N ALA A 200 7.58 11.28 20.07
CA ALA A 200 8.86 10.67 19.73
C ALA A 200 10.04 11.66 19.80
N GLY A 201 9.80 12.94 20.11
CA GLY A 201 10.83 13.97 20.26
C GLY A 201 11.26 14.64 18.94
N PHE A 202 10.45 14.55 17.89
CA PHE A 202 10.72 15.18 16.60
C PHE A 202 10.04 16.54 16.48
N ALA A 203 10.71 17.47 15.79
CA ALA A 203 10.17 18.81 15.53
C ALA A 203 8.93 18.80 14.62
N ASP A 204 8.86 17.83 13.70
CA ASP A 204 7.74 17.66 12.79
C ASP A 204 7.57 16.19 12.36
N TYR A 205 6.42 15.88 11.75
CA TYR A 205 6.13 14.53 11.27
C TYR A 205 7.00 14.10 10.08
N ARG A 206 7.57 15.03 9.31
CA ARG A 206 8.47 14.71 8.20
C ARG A 206 9.76 14.09 8.74
N ALA A 207 10.34 14.66 9.81
CA ALA A 207 11.53 14.13 10.45
C ALA A 207 11.26 12.75 11.09
N PHE A 208 10.12 12.61 11.78
CA PHE A 208 9.69 11.32 12.34
C PHE A 208 9.53 10.24 11.25
N ILE A 209 8.74 10.52 10.20
CA ILE A 209 8.42 9.52 9.17
C ILE A 209 9.63 9.16 8.30
N TRP A 210 10.63 10.05 8.21
CA TRP A 210 11.89 9.75 7.52
C TRP A 210 12.61 8.58 8.19
N LYS A 211 12.74 8.66 9.51
CA LYS A 211 13.36 7.61 10.32
C LYS A 211 12.51 6.36 10.41
N ALA A 212 11.20 6.51 10.59
CA ALA A 212 10.26 5.39 10.62
C ALA A 212 10.23 4.58 9.30
N LYS A 213 10.53 5.23 8.17
CA LYS A 213 10.68 4.56 6.86
C LYS A 213 12.09 4.01 6.59
N ALA A 214 12.98 4.04 7.58
CA ALA A 214 14.36 3.57 7.46
C ALA A 214 15.13 4.21 6.28
N ARG A 215 14.87 5.49 6.00
CA ARG A 215 15.56 6.26 4.94
C ARG A 215 16.90 6.76 5.47
N PHE A 216 17.94 5.94 5.35
CA PHE A 216 19.27 6.21 5.89
C PHE A 216 20.25 6.76 4.84
N ASP A 217 19.91 6.64 3.56
CA ASP A 217 20.77 6.83 2.40
C ASP A 217 20.47 8.14 1.63
N TYR A 218 19.40 8.85 2.01
CA TYR A 218 19.08 10.17 1.47
C TYR A 218 18.29 11.01 2.48
N THR A 219 18.30 12.32 2.28
CA THR A 219 17.71 13.35 3.14
C THR A 219 16.54 14.08 2.44
N PRO A 220 15.71 14.82 3.18
CA PRO A 220 14.72 15.71 2.57
C PRO A 220 15.33 16.71 1.58
N GLU A 221 16.54 17.19 1.84
CA GLU A 221 17.28 18.13 1.00
C GLU A 221 17.69 17.50 -0.35
N ASP A 222 18.07 16.22 -0.35
CA ASP A 222 18.33 15.47 -1.59
C ASP A 222 17.06 15.38 -2.46
N CYS A 223 15.89 15.18 -1.83
CA CYS A 223 14.62 15.20 -2.56
C CYS A 223 14.29 16.58 -3.15
N LEU A 224 14.60 17.67 -2.43
CA LEU A 224 14.40 19.03 -2.96
C LEU A 224 15.34 19.31 -4.14
N THR A 225 16.60 18.88 -4.04
CA THR A 225 17.57 18.96 -5.15
C THR A 225 17.08 18.19 -6.38
N LEU A 226 16.49 17.00 -6.17
CA LEU A 226 15.85 16.25 -7.25
C LEU A 226 14.64 17.00 -7.83
N HIS A 227 13.81 17.64 -7.00
CA HIS A 227 12.69 18.45 -7.49
C HIS A 227 13.15 19.60 -8.39
N ASP A 228 14.22 20.29 -8.01
CA ASP A 228 14.81 21.35 -8.81
C ASP A 228 15.35 20.80 -10.14
N SER A 229 16.00 19.64 -10.11
CA SER A 229 16.50 18.96 -11.32
C SER A 229 15.36 18.55 -12.26
N ILE A 230 14.24 18.06 -11.72
CA ILE A 230 13.03 17.73 -12.49
C ILE A 230 12.45 19.01 -13.12
N LEU A 231 12.37 20.10 -12.36
CA LEU A 231 11.88 21.38 -12.86
C LEU A 231 12.75 21.94 -13.98
N GLU A 232 14.08 21.82 -13.86
CA GLU A 232 15.02 22.34 -14.84
C GLU A 232 15.08 21.49 -16.12
N HIS A 233 15.08 20.16 -15.99
CA HIS A 233 15.40 19.28 -17.12
C HIS A 233 14.20 18.49 -17.66
N ILE A 234 13.24 18.11 -16.82
CA ILE A 234 12.12 17.25 -17.23
C ILE A 234 10.90 18.09 -17.62
N VAL A 235 10.58 19.14 -16.86
CA VAL A 235 9.42 20.00 -17.14
C VAL A 235 9.49 20.65 -18.54
N PRO A 236 10.62 21.13 -19.06
CA PRO A 236 10.69 21.65 -20.42
C PRO A 236 10.38 20.59 -21.49
N VAL A 237 10.86 19.35 -21.30
CA VAL A 237 10.56 18.24 -22.21
C VAL A 237 9.06 17.93 -22.17
N LEU A 238 8.46 17.84 -20.98
CA LEU A 238 7.02 17.64 -20.83
C LEU A 238 6.21 18.76 -21.50
N ARG A 239 6.62 20.02 -21.39
CA ARG A 239 5.97 21.14 -22.08
C ARG A 239 6.04 20.98 -23.60
N SER A 240 7.20 20.59 -24.14
CA SER A 240 7.37 20.33 -25.58
C SER A 240 6.47 19.19 -26.06
N GLU A 241 6.36 18.11 -25.29
CA GLU A 241 5.46 17.00 -25.58
C GLU A 241 3.98 17.45 -25.54
N MET A 242 3.59 18.25 -24.53
CA MET A 242 2.25 18.81 -24.45
C MET A 242 1.92 19.77 -25.60
N ASP A 243 2.88 20.58 -26.06
CA ASP A 243 2.69 21.46 -27.22
C ASP A 243 2.54 20.65 -28.52
N THR A 244 3.29 19.57 -28.65
CA THR A 244 3.17 18.62 -29.78
C THR A 244 1.79 17.94 -29.76
N HIS A 245 1.36 17.49 -28.59
CA HIS A 245 0.04 16.88 -28.38
C HIS A 245 -1.10 17.87 -28.69
N ARG A 246 -0.99 19.10 -28.20
CA ARG A 246 -1.92 20.18 -28.52
C ARG A 246 -2.05 20.40 -30.03
N ALA A 247 -0.91 20.48 -30.72
CA ALA A 247 -0.85 20.68 -32.16
C ALA A 247 -1.44 19.50 -32.94
N SER A 248 -1.18 18.25 -32.51
CA SER A 248 -1.72 17.06 -33.17
C SER A 248 -3.25 16.95 -33.04
N LEU A 249 -3.81 17.45 -31.95
CA LEU A 249 -5.26 17.55 -31.74
C LEU A 249 -5.90 18.79 -32.41
N GLY A 250 -5.09 19.70 -32.97
CA GLY A 250 -5.58 20.93 -33.60
C GLY A 250 -6.23 21.92 -32.62
N LEU A 251 -5.83 21.89 -31.34
CA LEU A 251 -6.42 22.73 -30.28
C LEU A 251 -5.61 24.01 -30.06
N GLU A 252 -6.28 25.10 -29.70
CA GLU A 252 -5.59 26.34 -29.30
C GLU A 252 -4.88 26.22 -27.95
N ALA A 253 -5.48 25.46 -27.02
CA ALA A 253 -4.94 25.17 -25.70
C ALA A 253 -5.46 23.82 -25.20
N LEU A 254 -4.61 23.06 -24.52
CA LEU A 254 -5.04 21.85 -23.82
C LEU A 254 -5.83 22.22 -22.56
N LYS A 255 -6.97 21.55 -22.37
CA LYS A 255 -7.69 21.54 -21.10
C LYS A 255 -7.34 20.27 -20.32
N PRO A 256 -7.65 20.18 -19.01
CA PRO A 256 -7.35 18.99 -18.22
C PRO A 256 -7.93 17.69 -18.80
N TRP A 257 -9.05 17.76 -19.52
CA TRP A 257 -9.67 16.62 -20.20
C TRP A 257 -9.11 16.34 -21.59
N ASP A 258 -8.08 17.06 -22.03
CA ASP A 258 -7.40 16.83 -23.31
C ASP A 258 -6.05 16.13 -23.13
N VAL A 259 -5.64 15.77 -21.89
CA VAL A 259 -4.27 15.27 -21.60
C VAL A 259 -4.10 13.76 -21.82
N ASP A 260 -5.16 12.97 -21.57
CA ASP A 260 -5.08 11.51 -21.56
C ASP A 260 -5.49 10.84 -22.89
N VAL A 261 -6.03 11.62 -23.84
CA VAL A 261 -6.45 11.12 -25.15
C VAL A 261 -5.22 10.79 -26.01
N ASP A 262 -5.33 9.82 -26.90
CA ASP A 262 -4.26 9.52 -27.85
C ASP A 262 -4.01 10.70 -28.81
N SER A 263 -2.74 11.06 -29.02
CA SER A 263 -2.33 12.19 -29.88
C SER A 263 -2.81 12.07 -31.33
N ALA A 264 -3.01 10.84 -31.83
CA ALA A 264 -3.54 10.56 -33.15
C ALA A 264 -5.06 10.30 -33.14
N ASN A 265 -5.73 10.62 -32.03
CA ASN A 265 -7.16 10.45 -31.80
C ASN A 265 -7.66 9.02 -32.03
N ARG A 266 -6.80 8.02 -31.74
CA ARG A 266 -7.14 6.61 -31.86
C ARG A 266 -8.00 6.17 -30.68
N VAL A 267 -8.88 5.20 -30.92
CA VAL A 267 -9.66 4.58 -29.85
C VAL A 267 -8.70 3.92 -28.85
N PRO A 268 -8.97 4.04 -27.53
CA PRO A 268 -8.17 3.40 -26.50
C PRO A 268 -7.96 1.92 -26.78
N LEU A 269 -6.73 1.45 -26.60
CA LEU A 269 -6.40 0.04 -26.81
C LEU A 269 -7.17 -0.82 -25.81
N LYS A 270 -7.80 -1.87 -26.33
CA LYS A 270 -8.39 -2.97 -25.54
C LYS A 270 -7.55 -4.22 -25.78
N PRO A 271 -6.42 -4.38 -25.09
CA PRO A 271 -5.44 -5.41 -25.40
C PRO A 271 -5.90 -6.83 -25.06
N PHE A 272 -6.98 -6.99 -24.30
CA PHE A 272 -7.58 -8.27 -23.95
C PHE A 272 -9.08 -8.08 -23.66
N SER A 273 -9.85 -9.15 -23.83
CA SER A 273 -11.30 -9.21 -23.57
C SER A 273 -11.64 -10.00 -22.31
N SER A 274 -10.67 -10.71 -21.73
CA SER A 274 -10.86 -11.46 -20.49
C SER A 274 -9.58 -11.56 -19.67
N ILE A 275 -9.74 -11.84 -18.37
CA ILE A 275 -8.60 -12.10 -17.49
C ILE A 275 -7.80 -13.31 -17.94
N HIS A 276 -8.46 -14.35 -18.44
CA HIS A 276 -7.78 -15.55 -18.93
C HIS A 276 -6.87 -15.22 -20.13
N GLU A 277 -7.33 -14.34 -21.02
CA GLU A 277 -6.53 -13.85 -22.15
C GLU A 277 -5.33 -13.02 -21.66
N LEU A 278 -5.54 -12.09 -20.72
CA LEU A 278 -4.44 -11.35 -20.10
C LEU A 278 -3.41 -12.29 -19.46
N GLU A 279 -3.86 -13.29 -18.69
CA GLU A 279 -2.98 -14.28 -18.06
C GLU A 279 -2.19 -15.10 -19.08
N ALA A 280 -2.79 -15.43 -20.22
CA ALA A 280 -2.10 -16.11 -21.31
C ALA A 280 -1.04 -15.22 -21.95
N ILE A 281 -1.37 -13.96 -22.28
CA ILE A 281 -0.43 -12.98 -22.84
C ILE A 281 0.76 -12.77 -21.89
N CYS A 282 0.50 -12.55 -20.60
CA CYS A 282 1.56 -12.38 -19.60
C CYS A 282 2.47 -13.62 -19.52
N ARG A 283 1.90 -14.83 -19.55
CA ARG A 283 2.67 -16.08 -19.53
C ARG A 283 3.61 -16.18 -20.72
N ASP A 284 3.14 -15.82 -21.91
CA ASP A 284 3.93 -15.85 -23.14
C ASP A 284 5.05 -14.80 -23.12
N VAL A 285 4.76 -13.59 -22.63
CA VAL A 285 5.77 -12.54 -22.46
C VAL A 285 6.85 -12.99 -21.46
N PHE A 286 6.46 -13.48 -20.29
CA PHE A 286 7.43 -13.95 -19.30
C PHE A 286 8.24 -15.15 -19.81
N ALA A 287 7.63 -16.07 -20.56
CA ALA A 287 8.34 -17.21 -21.15
C ALA A 287 9.42 -16.78 -22.17
N LYS A 288 9.18 -15.68 -22.90
CA LYS A 288 10.15 -15.10 -23.83
C LYS A 288 11.25 -14.29 -23.13
N LEU A 289 10.95 -13.71 -21.98
CA LEU A 289 11.91 -12.94 -21.18
C LEU A 289 12.85 -13.82 -20.36
N ASP A 290 12.27 -14.71 -19.53
CA ASP A 290 13.03 -15.56 -18.62
C ASP A 290 12.15 -16.70 -18.05
N LEU A 291 12.70 -17.92 -18.03
CA LEU A 291 11.98 -19.11 -17.58
C LEU A 291 11.68 -19.10 -16.07
N THR A 292 12.47 -18.42 -15.25
CA THR A 292 12.23 -18.30 -13.81
C THR A 292 11.04 -17.37 -13.56
N LEU A 293 11.00 -16.21 -14.22
CA LEU A 293 9.85 -15.30 -14.19
C LEU A 293 8.57 -15.97 -14.68
N ALA A 294 8.66 -16.73 -15.78
CA ALA A 294 7.53 -17.50 -16.30
C ALA A 294 6.97 -18.50 -15.28
N ARG A 295 7.86 -19.21 -14.56
CA ARG A 295 7.47 -20.15 -13.48
C ARG A 295 6.84 -19.44 -12.28
N CYS A 296 7.28 -18.22 -11.97
CA CYS A 296 6.70 -17.40 -10.89
C CYS A 296 5.31 -16.89 -11.29
N SER A 297 5.16 -16.27 -12.46
CA SER A 297 3.87 -15.79 -12.98
C SER A 297 2.84 -16.93 -13.05
N ALA A 298 3.23 -18.09 -13.60
CA ALA A 298 2.33 -19.23 -13.74
C ALA A 298 1.88 -19.81 -12.38
N ARG A 299 2.60 -19.56 -11.29
CA ARG A 299 2.16 -19.93 -9.94
C ARG A 299 1.13 -18.94 -9.40
N SER A 300 1.35 -17.64 -9.58
CA SER A 300 0.42 -16.60 -9.12
C SER A 300 -0.97 -16.72 -9.75
N CYS A 301 -1.06 -16.95 -11.07
CA CYS A 301 -2.35 -17.11 -11.76
C CYS A 301 -3.12 -18.35 -11.28
N ARG A 302 -2.41 -19.48 -11.05
CA ARG A 302 -3.05 -20.75 -10.62
C ARG A 302 -3.62 -20.71 -9.21
N ALA A 303 -3.08 -19.86 -8.36
CA ALA A 303 -3.46 -19.81 -6.96
C ALA A 303 -4.56 -18.77 -6.65
N THR A 304 -5.18 -18.17 -7.69
CA THR A 304 -6.13 -17.04 -7.59
C THR A 304 -5.58 -15.86 -6.77
N TRP A 305 -4.26 -15.65 -6.80
CA TRP A 305 -3.57 -14.60 -6.06
C TRP A 305 -3.69 -13.23 -6.71
N THR A 306 -4.27 -13.16 -7.90
CA THR A 306 -4.55 -11.93 -8.63
C THR A 306 -6.06 -11.67 -8.65
N SER A 307 -6.50 -10.65 -7.92
CA SER A 307 -7.79 -10.02 -8.17
C SER A 307 -7.58 -8.96 -9.25
N SER A 308 -7.74 -9.37 -10.51
CA SER A 308 -7.63 -8.48 -11.68
C SER A 308 -9.00 -8.05 -12.22
N ARG A 309 -10.09 -8.46 -11.55
CA ARG A 309 -11.41 -7.93 -11.88
C ARG A 309 -11.54 -6.56 -11.23
N ALA A 310 -11.88 -5.56 -12.03
CA ALA A 310 -12.49 -4.32 -11.54
C ALA A 310 -13.89 -4.63 -10.97
N ARG A 311 -13.95 -5.42 -9.90
CA ARG A 311 -15.13 -5.53 -9.05
C ARG A 311 -14.85 -4.62 -7.87
N ALA A 312 -15.48 -3.45 -7.91
CA ALA A 312 -15.62 -2.45 -6.86
C ALA A 312 -14.38 -1.63 -6.42
N ARG A 313 -14.49 -0.32 -6.66
CA ARG A 313 -14.24 0.81 -5.73
C ARG A 313 -12.83 1.03 -5.11
N ASP A 314 -11.83 0.16 -5.26
CA ASP A 314 -10.46 0.47 -4.78
C ASP A 314 -9.57 1.24 -5.81
N PRO A 315 -9.11 2.46 -5.47
CA PRO A 315 -7.78 3.02 -5.71
C PRO A 315 -6.85 2.57 -6.85
N ALA A 316 -6.20 1.43 -6.60
CA ALA A 316 -4.87 1.16 -7.14
C ALA A 316 -4.50 -0.32 -7.07
N GLY A 317 -3.68 -0.77 -8.03
CA GLY A 317 -3.02 -2.06 -7.94
C GLY A 317 -2.04 -2.09 -6.77
N THR A 318 -2.30 -2.93 -5.78
CA THR A 318 -1.38 -3.18 -4.65
C THR A 318 -0.87 -4.61 -4.72
N ALA A 319 0.44 -4.78 -4.57
CA ALA A 319 1.05 -6.11 -4.41
C ALA A 319 1.21 -6.40 -2.92
N ILE A 320 0.63 -7.51 -2.46
CA ILE A 320 0.71 -7.97 -1.08
C ILE A 320 1.22 -9.41 -1.09
N PHE A 321 2.13 -9.74 -0.18
CA PHE A 321 2.67 -11.09 -0.10
C PHE A 321 1.87 -11.92 0.91
N THR A 322 1.60 -13.18 0.60
CA THR A 322 0.99 -14.12 1.57
C THR A 322 1.84 -15.38 1.66
N ARG A 323 1.70 -16.13 2.74
CA ARG A 323 2.43 -17.39 2.92
C ARG A 323 2.16 -18.35 1.76
N ARG A 324 3.18 -19.12 1.41
CA ARG A 324 3.02 -20.35 0.63
C ARG A 324 2.18 -21.33 1.46
N ALA A 325 0.98 -21.70 1.00
CA ALA A 325 0.27 -22.83 1.58
C ALA A 325 1.21 -24.05 1.56
N ALA A 326 1.47 -24.64 2.73
CA ALA A 326 2.22 -25.88 2.79
C ALA A 326 1.51 -26.90 1.88
N ARG A 327 2.27 -27.57 1.00
CA ARG A 327 1.69 -28.69 0.25
C ARG A 327 1.17 -29.68 1.30
N PRO A 328 -0.09 -30.16 1.21
CA PRO A 328 -0.49 -31.28 2.04
C PRO A 328 0.51 -32.41 1.76
N THR A 329 1.22 -32.84 2.80
CA THR A 329 2.01 -34.05 2.75
C THR A 329 1.02 -35.18 2.46
N SER A 330 1.08 -35.74 1.27
CA SER A 330 0.38 -36.98 0.96
C SER A 330 0.93 -38.05 1.90
N SER A 331 0.12 -38.42 2.89
CA SER A 331 0.25 -39.67 3.65
C SER A 331 0.07 -40.86 2.74
#